data_AF-A0A6M3KB05-F1
#
_entry.id   AF-A0A6M3KB05-F1
#
_cell.length_a   1.000
_cell.length_b   1.000
_cell.length_c   1.000
_cell.angle_alpha   90.00
_cell.angle_beta   90.00
_cell.angle_gamma   90.00
#
_symmetry.space_group_name_H-M   'P 1'
#
loop_
_entity.id
_entity.type
_entity.pdbx_description
1 polymer ?
#
loop_
_entity_poly.entity_id
_entity_poly.type
_entity_poly.pdbx_seq_one_letter_code
_entity_poly.pdbx_strand_id
1 'polypeptide(L)' 'MKQCPNCNAEYFEGNYCWLCGMVLVPLLEDKCDFCGKEIYRYHNYCRWCGNKLGNEPVEMDASG' A
#
# COMPACT_ATOMS: atom_id res chain seq x y z
N MET A 1 -1.36 -18.85 -0.18
CA MET A 1 -1.57 -18.12 -1.44
C MET A 1 -2.24 -16.80 -1.13
N LYS A 2 -1.76 -15.70 -1.69
CA LYS A 2 -2.39 -14.38 -1.60
C LYS A 2 -2.85 -13.97 -2.99
N GLN A 3 -3.91 -13.17 -3.06
CA GLN A 3 -4.46 -12.66 -4.33
C GLN A 3 -4.27 -11.15 -4.40
N CYS A 4 -3.88 -10.66 -5.58
CA CYS A 4 -3.84 -9.24 -5.84
C CYS A 4 -5.24 -8.65 -5.70
N PRO A 5 -5.45 -7.59 -4.91
CA PRO A 5 -6.78 -7.00 -4.73
C PRO A 5 -7.32 -6.28 -5.97
N ASN A 6 -6.47 -5.99 -6.96
CA ASN A 6 -6.85 -5.29 -8.19
C ASN A 6 -7.14 -6.21 -9.37
N CYS A 7 -6.34 -7.26 -9.56
CA CYS A 7 -6.45 -8.15 -10.73
C CYS A 7 -6.73 -9.61 -10.36
N ASN A 8 -6.88 -9.91 -9.07
CA ASN A 8 -7.12 -11.25 -8.53
C ASN A 8 -6.04 -12.30 -8.87
N ALA A 9 -4.91 -11.89 -9.45
CA ALA A 9 -3.79 -12.77 -9.73
C ALA A 9 -3.22 -13.36 -8.44
N GLU A 10 -2.96 -14.66 -8.46
CA GLU A 10 -2.31 -15.35 -7.36
C GLU A 10 -0.82 -15.03 -7.30
N TYR A 11 -0.33 -14.78 -6.09
CA TYR A 11 1.08 -14.57 -5.82
C TYR A 11 1.50 -15.26 -4.51
N PHE A 12 2.76 -15.66 -4.47
CA PHE A 12 3.37 -16.30 -3.31
C PHE A 12 4.09 -15.27 -2.46
N GLU A 13 4.98 -14.50 -3.08
CA GLU A 13 5.84 -13.50 -2.45
C GLU A 13 6.09 -12.37 -3.43
N GLY A 14 6.38 -11.17 -2.94
CA GLY A 14 6.69 -10.02 -3.78
C GLY A 14 6.05 -8.73 -3.30
N ASN A 15 6.71 -7.62 -3.65
CA ASN A 15 6.27 -6.29 -3.25
C ASN A 15 5.25 -5.67 -4.19
N TYR A 16 5.10 -6.25 -5.37
CA TYR A 16 4.24 -5.79 -6.45
C TYR A 16 3.66 -6.99 -7.18
N CYS A 17 2.51 -6.77 -7.79
CA CYS A 17 1.83 -7.76 -8.60
C CYS A 17 2.57 -7.85 -9.92
N TRP A 18 3.11 -9.04 -10.22
CA TRP A 18 3.79 -9.30 -11.48
C TRP A 18 2.89 -9.11 -12.71
N LEU A 19 1.55 -9.20 -12.54
CA LEU A 19 0.59 -9.09 -13.63
C LEU A 19 0.14 -7.65 -13.88
N CYS A 20 -0.24 -6.90 -12.83
CA CYS A 20 -0.81 -5.55 -12.97
C CYS A 20 0.07 -4.43 -12.43
N GLY A 21 1.22 -4.75 -11.83
CA GLY A 21 2.15 -3.78 -11.25
C GLY A 21 1.71 -3.19 -9.91
N MET A 22 0.53 -3.53 -9.38
CA MET A 22 0.05 -3.00 -8.10
C MET A 22 0.93 -3.47 -6.93
N VAL A 23 1.33 -2.56 -6.05
CA VAL A 23 2.05 -2.88 -4.81
C VAL A 23 1.23 -3.84 -3.92
N LEU A 24 1.81 -4.97 -3.53
CA LEU A 24 1.18 -6.07 -2.80
C LEU A 24 1.58 -6.16 -1.34
N VAL A 25 2.73 -5.60 -0.93
CA VAL A 25 3.00 -5.41 0.49
C VAL A 25 2.34 -4.12 0.94
N PRO A 26 1.53 -4.19 1.99
CA PRO A 26 1.48 -3.06 2.91
C PRO A 26 2.88 -2.87 3.48
N LEU A 27 3.52 -1.74 3.18
CA LEU A 27 4.50 -1.16 4.10
C LEU A 27 3.70 -0.78 5.34
N LEU A 28 3.57 -1.76 6.23
CA LEU A 28 2.80 -1.76 7.46
C LEU A 28 3.56 -0.94 8.53
N GLU A 29 4.01 0.25 8.18
CA GLU A 29 4.84 1.06 9.06
C GLU A 29 4.45 2.52 8.95
N ASP A 30 3.17 2.82 9.14
CA ASP A 30 2.82 4.17 9.55
C ASP A 30 1.64 4.23 10.51
N LYS A 31 1.63 5.29 11.29
CA LYS A 31 0.50 5.66 12.15
C LYS A 31 -0.13 6.91 11.57
N CYS A 32 -1.45 7.00 11.65
CA CYS A 32 -2.15 8.22 11.31
C CYS A 32 -1.71 9.33 12.27
N ASP A 33 -1.12 10.41 11.77
CA ASP A 33 -0.74 11.57 12.58
C ASP A 33 -1.92 12.22 13.33
N PHE A 34 -3.14 11.99 12.82
CA PHE A 34 -4.35 12.57 13.40
C PHE A 34 -5.00 11.72 14.49
N CYS A 35 -4.91 10.38 14.41
CA CYS A 35 -5.62 9.49 15.35
C CYS A 35 -4.75 8.40 15.98
N GLY A 36 -3.47 8.31 15.60
CA GLY A 36 -2.48 7.37 16.13
C GLY A 36 -2.71 5.91 15.77
N LYS A 37 -3.77 5.58 15.04
CA LYS A 37 -4.07 4.22 14.57
C LYS A 37 -3.15 3.85 13.42
N GLU A 38 -2.85 2.56 13.33
CA GLU A 38 -2.09 1.98 12.22
C GLU A 38 -2.81 2.25 10.89
N ILE A 39 -2.02 2.70 9.92
CA ILE A 39 -2.46 3.00 8.56
C ILE A 39 -1.58 2.28 7.55
N TYR A 40 -2.11 2.14 6.36
CA TYR A 40 -1.41 1.58 5.23
C TYR A 40 -0.98 2.72 4.30
N ARG A 41 0.32 2.78 3.96
CA ARG A 41 0.93 3.83 3.12
C ARG A 41 0.35 3.96 1.71
N TYR A 42 -0.52 3.06 1.26
CA TYR A 42 -1.18 3.17 -0.06
C TYR A 42 -2.59 3.75 0.02
N HIS A 43 -3.10 4.07 1.22
CA HIS A 43 -4.39 4.72 1.35
C HIS A 43 -4.22 6.24 1.30
N ASN A 44 -5.03 6.92 0.49
CA ASN A 44 -5.11 8.39 0.51
C ASN A 44 -5.78 8.93 1.79
N TYR A 45 -6.49 8.08 2.55
CA TYR A 45 -7.26 8.47 3.72
C TYR A 45 -7.17 7.43 4.84
N CYS A 46 -7.18 7.90 6.09
CA CYS A 46 -7.25 7.05 7.26
C CYS A 46 -8.64 6.41 7.35
N ARG A 47 -8.73 5.08 7.36
CA ARG A 47 -10.01 4.36 7.51
C ARG A 47 -10.68 4.60 8.87
N TRP A 48 -9.91 4.97 9.89
CA TRP A 48 -10.40 5.15 11.25
C TRP A 48 -10.98 6.54 11.52
N CYS A 49 -10.38 7.58 10.95
CA CYS A 49 -10.77 8.97 11.23
C CYS A 49 -11.09 9.80 9.98
N GLY A 50 -10.92 9.26 8.77
CA GLY A 50 -11.22 9.92 7.50
C GLY A 50 -10.21 10.99 7.05
N ASN A 51 -9.18 11.31 7.84
CA ASN A 51 -8.19 12.30 7.47
C ASN A 51 -7.35 11.85 6.27
N LYS A 52 -7.01 12.80 5.39
CA LYS A 52 -6.12 12.55 4.26
C LYS A 52 -4.74 12.17 4.77
N LEU A 53 -4.21 11.07 4.29
CA LEU A 53 -2.85 10.62 4.56
C LEU A 53 -1.97 11.20 3.47
N GLY A 54 -0.85 11.83 3.83
CA GLY A 54 0.14 12.39 2.90
C GLY A 54 0.92 11.33 2.13
N ASN A 55 0.28 10.20 1.87
CA ASN A 55 0.82 9.05 1.17
C ASN A 55 0.91 9.37 -0.31
N GLU A 56 1.95 10.13 -0.68
CA GLU A 56 2.38 10.18 -2.07
C GLU A 56 2.84 8.78 -2.47
N PRO A 57 2.47 8.29 -3.67
CA PRO A 57 2.96 7.00 -4.14
C PRO A 57 4.49 7.05 -4.07
N VAL A 58 5.10 6.09 -3.36
CA VAL A 58 6.55 5.94 -3.33
C VAL A 58 6.97 5.68 -4.77
N GLU A 59 7.48 6.70 -5.45
CA GLU A 59 8.14 6.56 -6.73
C GLU A 59 9.31 5.60 -6.48
N MET A 60 9.15 4.35 -6.90
CA MET A 60 10.27 3.40 -6.88
C MET A 60 11.25 3.93 -7.91
N ASP A 61 12.30 4.59 -7.43
CA ASP A 61 13.38 5.13 -8.24
C ASP A 61 13.86 4.03 -9.20
N ALA A 62 13.53 4.17 -10.49
CA ALA A 62 14.11 3.38 -11.56
C ALA A 62 15.58 3.79 -11.70
N SER A 63 16.42 3.27 -10.81
CA SER A 63 17.86 3.47 -10.87
C SER A 63 18.47 2.45 -11.84
N GLY A 64 18.73 2.93 -13.06
CA GLY A 64 19.91 2.58 -13.87
C GLY A 64 19.85 1.31 -14.69
#